data_AF-A0A9P9D7P0-F1
#
_entry.id   AF-A0A9P9D7P0-F1
#
_cell.length_a   1.000
_cell.length_b   1.000
_cell.length_c   1.000
_cell.angle_alpha   90.00
_cell.angle_beta   90.00
_cell.angle_gamma   90.00
#
_symmetry.space_group_name_H-M   'P 1'
#
loop_
_entity.id
_entity.type
_entity.pdbx_description
1 polymer ?
#
loop_
_entity_poly.entity_id
_entity_poly.type
_entity_poly.pdbx_seq_one_letter_code
_entity_poly.pdbx_strand_id
1 'polypeptide(L)'
;MAHQTHNIPWTILASTLKLKRTNPCQHDAQNLHVRRAPDQGKKLTYFTNALVRNAVDHARCDREKYSKQFVSPSDDTIVLADDIARKIEATVYRWRLDHQSASELGPVEMPHGNGLCPHKEKTAACKCPLPFKERQMCAFRRRYTESPCWMFFECNDDGFFNIEVMKTLILYGELDIILPLCADPRVDLKSWWEVSVCGCVEPDVGWDAICRLALEAYIVLNVMHCFQSTWDDDGSSIEYGCIKVYQQIVRNCTTSGWSASDIATYPHRQFFGIQKGQFTTNYPEPYDKARWGHLRSARCSTLQYYPYGLMSFNEFRAFEKPFEYQACANDVSHVRWALCQKGLPVELSNCILEMASYTAQRRLPFPEEPLHPVNRHELDKYLKYCWQLIVRCTTIGQALGMDMEHLLDNMVKKCIQNLFGCACAKLCEEISDRQEETHGEGNNDGERTIRGRLVFKK
;
A
#
# COMPACT_ATOMS: atom_id res chain seq x y z
N MET A 1 -15.99 -0.39 -15.05
CA MET A 1 -15.01 -0.24 -16.15
C MET A 1 -13.67 0.04 -15.51
N ALA A 2 -12.55 -0.35 -16.14
CA ALA A 2 -11.25 0.09 -15.64
C ALA A 2 -11.20 1.63 -15.58
N HIS A 3 -10.53 2.18 -14.59
CA HIS A 3 -10.37 3.61 -14.38
C HIS A 3 -9.38 4.19 -15.40
N GLN A 4 -9.63 5.39 -15.92
CA GLN A 4 -8.77 6.07 -16.92
C GLN A 4 -8.55 5.27 -18.23
N THR A 5 -9.56 4.51 -18.70
CA THR A 5 -9.45 3.67 -19.93
C THR A 5 -9.09 4.40 -21.22
N HIS A 6 -9.33 5.71 -21.28
CA HIS A 6 -8.96 6.54 -22.43
C HIS A 6 -7.50 7.02 -22.38
N ASN A 7 -6.85 6.99 -21.20
CA ASN A 7 -5.48 7.49 -21.01
C ASN A 7 -4.47 6.36 -20.71
N ILE A 8 -4.92 5.27 -20.08
CA ILE A 8 -4.07 4.14 -19.69
C ILE A 8 -4.48 2.90 -20.51
N PRO A 9 -3.55 2.27 -21.25
CA PRO A 9 -3.86 1.18 -22.16
C PRO A 9 -3.96 -0.17 -21.42
N TRP A 10 -4.95 -0.30 -20.53
CA TRP A 10 -5.17 -1.51 -19.73
C TRP A 10 -5.33 -2.78 -20.56
N THR A 11 -6.00 -2.68 -21.71
CA THR A 11 -6.17 -3.81 -22.64
C THR A 11 -4.85 -4.27 -23.23
N ILE A 12 -3.88 -3.38 -23.42
CA ILE A 12 -2.53 -3.75 -23.87
C ILE A 12 -1.82 -4.55 -22.78
N LEU A 13 -1.83 -4.09 -21.53
CA LEU A 13 -1.26 -4.87 -20.42
C LEU A 13 -1.96 -6.23 -20.28
N ALA A 14 -3.30 -6.25 -20.27
CA ALA A 14 -4.06 -7.50 -20.18
C ALA A 14 -3.76 -8.46 -21.34
N SER A 15 -3.53 -7.95 -22.56
CA SER A 15 -3.15 -8.77 -23.73
C SER A 15 -1.79 -9.47 -23.56
N THR A 16 -0.90 -8.92 -22.73
CA THR A 16 0.38 -9.58 -22.37
C THR A 16 0.21 -10.67 -21.32
N LEU A 17 -0.98 -10.85 -20.77
CA LEU A 17 -1.28 -11.80 -19.70
C LEU A 17 -2.23 -12.89 -20.19
N LYS A 18 -2.15 -14.07 -19.57
CA LYS A 18 -3.06 -15.20 -19.76
C LYS A 18 -3.39 -15.80 -18.40
N LEU A 19 -4.68 -15.91 -18.10
CA LEU A 19 -5.15 -16.67 -16.94
C LEU A 19 -4.90 -18.16 -17.18
N LYS A 20 -4.23 -18.83 -16.24
CA LYS A 20 -4.11 -20.29 -16.20
C LYS A 20 -4.69 -20.80 -14.89
N ARG A 21 -5.44 -21.90 -14.97
CA ARG A 21 -6.04 -22.58 -13.80
C ARG A 21 -5.01 -23.36 -13.00
N THR A 22 -4.01 -23.92 -13.68
CA THR A 22 -2.88 -24.61 -13.06
C THR A 22 -1.58 -24.20 -13.75
N ASN A 23 -0.52 -24.08 -12.95
CA ASN A 23 0.82 -23.87 -13.46
C ASN A 23 1.88 -24.51 -12.55
N PRO A 24 2.61 -25.54 -13.04
CA PRO A 24 3.67 -26.19 -12.27
C PRO A 24 4.75 -25.22 -11.76
N CYS A 25 5.02 -24.11 -12.48
CA CYS A 25 6.02 -23.12 -12.07
C CYS A 25 5.59 -22.27 -10.85
N GLN A 26 4.33 -22.38 -10.43
CA GLN A 26 3.76 -21.69 -9.26
C GLN A 26 3.01 -22.68 -8.35
N HIS A 27 3.51 -23.90 -8.22
CA HIS A 27 2.92 -24.94 -7.37
C HIS A 27 1.46 -25.27 -7.74
N ASP A 28 1.15 -25.21 -9.04
CA ASP A 28 -0.19 -25.40 -9.60
C ASP A 28 -1.23 -24.33 -9.22
N ALA A 29 -0.80 -23.18 -8.68
CA ALA A 29 -1.67 -22.07 -8.34
C ALA A 29 -2.36 -21.45 -9.58
N GLN A 30 -3.62 -21.08 -9.40
CA GLN A 30 -4.37 -20.31 -10.39
C GLN A 30 -3.83 -18.87 -10.45
N ASN A 31 -3.36 -18.42 -11.61
CA ASN A 31 -2.79 -17.08 -11.74
C ASN A 31 -2.82 -16.49 -13.16
N LEU A 32 -2.57 -15.18 -13.25
CA LEU A 32 -2.23 -14.48 -14.48
C LEU A 32 -0.75 -14.66 -14.80
N HIS A 33 -0.47 -15.14 -16.00
CA HIS A 33 0.89 -15.36 -16.49
C HIS A 33 1.21 -14.48 -17.68
N VAL A 34 2.42 -13.95 -17.67
CA VAL A 34 3.01 -13.28 -18.81
C VAL A 34 3.08 -14.22 -20.02
N ARG A 35 2.53 -13.77 -21.16
CA ARG A 35 2.62 -14.43 -22.46
C ARG A 35 3.99 -14.17 -23.06
N ARG A 36 4.66 -15.23 -23.50
CA ARG A 36 5.88 -15.13 -24.32
C ARG A 36 5.48 -14.73 -25.74
N ALA A 37 5.44 -13.43 -26.01
CA ALA A 37 5.17 -12.87 -27.34
C ALA A 37 6.34 -11.99 -27.79
N PRO A 38 6.70 -11.96 -29.09
CA PRO A 38 7.86 -11.19 -29.58
C PRO A 38 7.79 -9.69 -29.28
N ASP A 39 6.58 -9.14 -29.14
CA ASP A 39 6.33 -7.72 -28.88
C ASP A 39 5.99 -7.40 -27.42
N GLN A 40 6.06 -8.39 -26.53
CA GLN A 40 5.66 -8.26 -25.13
C GLN A 40 6.45 -7.15 -24.41
N GLY A 41 7.78 -7.11 -24.59
CA GLY A 41 8.62 -6.06 -23.99
C GLY A 41 8.19 -4.66 -24.44
N LYS A 42 7.90 -4.48 -25.73
CA LYS A 42 7.42 -3.20 -26.28
C LYS A 42 6.05 -2.81 -25.70
N LYS A 43 5.13 -3.76 -25.56
CA LYS A 43 3.80 -3.55 -24.96
C LYS A 43 3.90 -3.15 -23.48
N LEU A 44 4.77 -3.81 -22.72
CA LEU A 44 5.00 -3.49 -21.31
C LEU A 44 5.62 -2.10 -21.16
N THR A 45 6.66 -1.77 -21.93
CA THR A 45 7.25 -0.42 -21.94
C THR A 45 6.22 0.64 -22.32
N TYR A 46 5.39 0.39 -23.36
CA TYR A 46 4.34 1.32 -23.77
C TYR A 46 3.32 1.55 -22.65
N PHE A 47 2.86 0.49 -21.99
CA PHE A 47 1.95 0.59 -20.84
C PHE A 47 2.58 1.38 -19.70
N THR A 48 3.80 1.06 -19.30
CA THR A 48 4.51 1.75 -18.21
C THR A 48 4.65 3.24 -18.53
N ASN A 49 5.15 3.58 -19.72
CA ASN A 49 5.32 4.97 -20.14
C ASN A 49 3.99 5.73 -20.14
N ALA A 50 2.90 5.11 -20.62
CA ALA A 50 1.58 5.74 -20.62
C ALA A 50 1.05 5.99 -19.20
N LEU A 51 1.18 5.01 -18.30
CA LEU A 51 0.75 5.15 -16.91
C LEU A 51 1.55 6.22 -16.17
N VAL A 52 2.88 6.18 -16.28
CA VAL A 52 3.79 7.15 -15.65
C VAL A 52 3.52 8.56 -16.17
N ARG A 53 3.47 8.73 -17.49
CA ARG A 53 3.17 10.02 -18.12
C ARG A 53 1.83 10.57 -17.65
N ASN A 54 0.79 9.74 -17.60
CA ASN A 54 -0.53 10.17 -17.14
C ASN A 54 -0.51 10.62 -15.66
N ALA A 55 0.22 9.91 -14.79
CA ALA A 55 0.38 10.30 -13.39
C ALA A 55 1.13 11.64 -13.27
N VAL A 56 2.21 11.83 -14.04
CA VAL A 56 3.01 13.07 -14.08
C VAL A 56 2.20 14.24 -14.63
N ASP A 57 1.45 14.04 -15.71
CA ASP A 57 0.61 15.07 -16.31
C ASP A 57 -0.51 15.50 -15.34
N HIS A 58 -1.14 14.54 -14.66
CA HIS A 58 -2.13 14.83 -13.61
C HIS A 58 -1.50 15.54 -12.41
N ALA A 59 -0.29 15.15 -11.98
CA ALA A 59 0.43 15.81 -10.89
C ALA A 59 0.76 17.26 -11.23
N ARG A 60 1.17 17.54 -12.47
CA ARG A 60 1.36 18.92 -12.95
C ARG A 60 0.06 19.72 -12.89
N CYS A 61 -1.04 19.16 -13.39
CA CYS A 61 -2.36 19.82 -13.34
C CYS A 61 -2.83 20.05 -11.89
N ASP A 62 -2.57 19.10 -10.99
CA ASP A 62 -2.92 19.23 -9.58
C ASP A 62 -2.08 20.31 -8.90
N ARG A 63 -0.77 20.37 -9.21
CA ARG A 63 0.16 21.37 -8.69
C ARG A 63 -0.24 22.80 -9.04
N GLU A 64 -0.86 23.02 -10.19
CA GLU A 64 -1.32 24.35 -10.66
C GLU A 64 -2.41 24.97 -9.77
N LYS A 65 -3.11 24.16 -8.97
CA LYS A 65 -4.14 24.63 -8.03
C LYS A 65 -3.56 25.35 -6.81
N TYR A 66 -2.25 25.23 -6.58
CA TYR A 66 -1.57 25.70 -5.37
C TYR A 66 -0.56 26.81 -5.70
N SER A 67 -0.24 27.65 -4.71
CA SER A 67 0.75 28.73 -4.87
C SER A 67 2.08 28.20 -5.43
N LYS A 68 2.71 28.96 -6.33
CA LYS A 68 4.05 28.65 -6.87
C LYS A 68 5.18 29.16 -5.98
N GLN A 69 4.87 30.10 -5.09
CA GLN A 69 5.85 30.75 -4.22
C GLN A 69 5.43 30.51 -2.77
N PHE A 70 6.39 30.03 -1.98
CA PHE A 70 6.22 29.81 -0.55
C PHE A 70 7.36 30.51 0.18
N VAL A 71 7.03 31.17 1.28
CA VAL A 71 8.01 31.75 2.19
C VAL A 71 8.28 30.72 3.27
N SER A 72 9.57 30.40 3.50
CA SER A 72 9.98 29.51 4.58
C SER A 72 9.52 30.09 5.93
N PRO A 73 8.64 29.39 6.68
CA PRO A 73 8.15 29.89 7.96
C PRO A 73 9.25 29.94 9.03
N SER A 74 9.04 30.69 10.12
CA SER A 74 9.91 30.58 11.30
C SER A 74 9.70 29.23 12.00
N ASP A 75 10.65 28.81 12.84
CA ASP A 75 10.59 27.52 13.54
C ASP A 75 9.33 27.34 14.39
N ASP A 76 8.91 28.38 15.12
CA ASP A 76 7.74 28.32 16.01
C ASP A 76 6.40 28.55 15.27
N THR A 77 6.42 28.77 13.96
CA THR A 77 5.20 28.94 13.16
C THR A 77 4.36 27.66 13.21
N ILE A 78 3.07 27.80 13.51
CA ILE A 78 2.11 26.69 13.47
C ILE A 78 1.74 26.42 12.01
N VAL A 79 2.21 25.29 11.49
CA VAL A 79 1.91 24.84 10.12
C VAL A 79 0.66 23.99 10.05
N LEU A 80 0.32 23.28 11.14
CA LEU A 80 -0.94 22.56 11.26
C LEU A 80 -1.92 23.41 12.06
N ALA A 81 -2.78 24.16 11.37
CA ALA A 81 -3.85 24.96 11.97
C ALA A 81 -4.87 24.09 12.74
N ASP A 82 -5.69 24.71 13.59
CA ASP A 82 -6.61 23.99 14.50
C ASP A 82 -7.68 23.18 13.77
N ASP A 83 -8.12 23.60 12.60
CA ASP A 83 -9.06 22.87 11.74
C ASP A 83 -8.40 21.61 11.15
N ILE A 84 -7.18 21.73 10.62
CA ILE A 84 -6.42 20.58 10.10
C ILE A 84 -6.07 19.60 11.22
N ALA A 85 -5.61 20.12 12.37
CA ALA A 85 -5.28 19.30 13.54
C ALA A 85 -6.49 18.46 13.96
N ARG A 86 -7.68 19.06 14.08
CA ARG A 86 -8.93 18.35 14.39
C ARG A 86 -9.32 17.34 13.31
N LYS A 87 -9.09 17.67 12.03
CA LYS A 87 -9.43 16.80 10.90
C LYS A 87 -8.65 15.49 10.90
N ILE A 88 -7.36 15.53 11.24
CA ILE A 88 -6.48 14.34 11.23
C ILE A 88 -6.40 13.63 12.58
N GLU A 89 -6.88 14.27 13.65
CA GLU A 89 -6.77 13.84 15.06
C GLU A 89 -7.11 12.36 15.26
N ALA A 90 -8.29 11.92 14.81
CA ALA A 90 -8.72 10.53 15.00
C ALA A 90 -7.80 9.52 14.30
N THR A 91 -7.20 9.89 13.17
CA THR A 91 -6.21 9.04 12.48
C THR A 91 -4.90 9.02 13.23
N VAL A 92 -4.45 10.19 13.73
CA VAL A 92 -3.27 10.32 14.60
C VAL A 92 -3.40 9.47 15.85
N TYR A 93 -4.52 9.60 16.54
CA TYR A 93 -4.81 8.80 17.72
C TYR A 93 -4.79 7.30 17.41
N ARG A 94 -5.46 6.90 16.32
CA ARG A 94 -5.50 5.49 15.89
C ARG A 94 -4.11 4.93 15.67
N TRP A 95 -3.26 5.58 14.88
CA TRP A 95 -1.93 5.02 14.65
C TRP A 95 -1.09 5.04 15.91
N ARG A 96 -1.18 6.05 16.79
CA ARG A 96 -0.45 6.04 18.07
C ARG A 96 -0.86 4.90 19.00
N LEU A 97 -2.14 4.55 19.06
CA LEU A 97 -2.62 3.36 19.79
C LEU A 97 -2.10 2.06 19.21
N ASP A 98 -1.93 2.05 17.89
CA ASP A 98 -1.59 0.89 17.09
C ASP A 98 -0.09 0.52 17.19
N HIS A 99 0.77 1.40 17.70
CA HIS A 99 2.20 1.11 17.84
C HIS A 99 2.45 0.10 18.97
N GLN A 100 3.22 -0.95 18.66
CA GLN A 100 3.29 -2.16 19.48
C GLN A 100 4.10 -1.97 20.78
N SER A 101 4.91 -0.92 20.86
CA SER A 101 5.67 -0.60 22.06
C SER A 101 5.56 0.88 22.47
N ALA A 102 5.43 1.12 23.78
CA ALA A 102 5.48 2.47 24.35
C ALA A 102 6.84 3.17 24.09
N SER A 103 7.87 2.41 23.69
CA SER A 103 9.18 2.94 23.28
C SER A 103 9.21 3.54 21.89
N GLU A 104 8.28 3.21 20.98
CA GLU A 104 8.34 3.69 19.59
C GLU A 104 7.88 5.15 19.46
N LEU A 105 6.74 5.52 20.05
CA LEU A 105 6.15 6.87 19.96
C LEU A 105 5.57 7.39 21.28
N GLY A 106 5.97 6.77 22.40
CA GLY A 106 5.46 7.09 23.73
C GLY A 106 3.98 6.71 23.93
N PRO A 107 3.49 6.74 25.18
CA PRO A 107 2.08 6.54 25.46
C PRO A 107 1.22 7.66 24.85
N VAL A 108 0.00 7.30 24.44
CA VAL A 108 -1.01 8.23 23.96
C VAL A 108 -2.23 8.24 24.89
N GLU A 109 -2.74 9.42 25.19
CA GLU A 109 -3.97 9.60 25.95
C GLU A 109 -5.15 9.84 25.01
N MET A 110 -6.37 9.61 25.52
CA MET A 110 -7.59 9.89 24.78
C MET A 110 -7.62 11.34 24.26
N PRO A 111 -8.21 11.56 23.08
CA PRO A 111 -8.42 12.90 22.56
C PRO A 111 -9.15 13.80 23.56
N HIS A 112 -8.74 15.06 23.67
CA HIS A 112 -9.52 16.05 24.40
C HIS A 112 -10.82 16.37 23.65
N GLY A 113 -11.85 16.85 24.35
CA GLY A 113 -13.18 17.08 23.76
C GLY A 113 -13.21 18.06 22.56
N ASN A 114 -12.20 18.92 22.41
CA ASN A 114 -12.06 19.80 21.25
C ASN A 114 -11.11 19.27 20.16
N GLY A 115 -10.52 18.08 20.33
CA GLY A 115 -9.56 17.47 19.42
C GLY A 115 -8.21 18.21 19.33
N LEU A 116 -7.88 19.08 20.29
CA LEU A 116 -6.66 19.87 20.29
C LEU A 116 -5.85 19.63 21.55
N CYS A 117 -4.52 19.65 21.42
CA CYS A 117 -3.61 19.61 22.56
C CYS A 117 -3.66 20.94 23.34
N PRO A 118 -4.00 20.94 24.64
CA PRO A 118 -4.02 22.14 25.47
C PRO A 118 -2.62 22.56 25.95
N HIS A 119 -1.64 21.65 25.88
CA HIS A 119 -0.27 21.86 26.34
C HIS A 119 0.53 22.69 25.32
N LYS A 120 0.54 24.01 25.50
CA LYS A 120 1.30 24.95 24.64
C LYS A 120 2.76 25.12 25.06
N GLU A 121 3.07 24.83 26.33
CA GLU A 121 4.44 24.85 26.81
C GLU A 121 5.22 23.66 26.25
N LYS A 122 6.51 23.85 25.97
CA LYS A 122 7.44 22.82 25.49
C LYS A 122 7.79 21.83 26.63
N THR A 123 6.80 21.32 27.35
CA THR A 123 7.03 20.28 28.35
C THR A 123 7.25 18.94 27.65
N ALA A 124 8.26 18.19 28.12
CA ALA A 124 8.77 17.01 27.43
C ALA A 124 7.81 15.79 27.43
N ALA A 125 6.67 15.84 28.14
CA ALA A 125 5.84 14.67 28.41
C ALA A 125 4.37 14.81 27.93
N CYS A 126 4.13 15.51 26.83
CA CYS A 126 2.78 15.61 26.28
C CYS A 126 2.33 14.27 25.66
N LYS A 127 1.25 13.70 26.16
CA LYS A 127 0.66 12.43 25.69
C LYS A 127 -0.53 12.61 24.75
N CYS A 128 -0.90 13.85 24.42
CA CYS A 128 -2.00 14.12 23.49
C CYS A 128 -1.73 13.49 22.12
N PRO A 129 -2.77 13.03 21.38
CA PRO A 129 -2.61 12.39 20.08
C PRO A 129 -1.70 13.18 19.13
N LEU A 130 -1.99 14.47 18.95
CA LEU A 130 -1.16 15.41 18.19
C LEU A 130 -0.66 16.53 19.13
N PRO A 131 0.54 16.41 19.72
CA PRO A 131 1.09 17.44 20.60
C PRO A 131 1.28 18.79 19.88
N PHE A 132 1.18 19.90 20.62
CA PHE A 132 1.32 21.24 20.04
C PHE A 132 2.67 21.45 19.34
N LYS A 133 3.77 20.95 19.93
CA LYS A 133 5.12 21.01 19.34
C LYS A 133 5.19 20.34 17.96
N GLU A 134 4.39 19.30 17.73
CA GLU A 134 4.38 18.52 16.48
C GLU A 134 3.58 19.19 15.36
N ARG A 135 2.95 20.33 15.66
CA ARG A 135 2.24 21.18 14.70
C ARG A 135 3.09 22.33 14.19
N GLN A 136 4.29 22.51 14.74
CA GLN A 136 5.19 23.62 14.41
C GLN A 136 6.14 23.27 13.27
N MET A 137 6.59 24.29 12.54
CA MET A 137 7.51 24.14 11.42
C MET A 137 8.81 23.40 11.80
N CYS A 138 9.33 23.65 13.01
CA CYS A 138 10.55 23.00 13.49
C CYS A 138 10.44 21.46 13.57
N ALA A 139 9.25 20.92 13.81
CA ALA A 139 9.04 19.48 13.86
C ALA A 139 9.22 18.83 12.47
N PHE A 140 8.76 19.51 11.42
CA PHE A 140 8.95 19.05 10.03
C PHE A 140 10.38 19.23 9.49
N ARG A 141 11.26 19.92 10.22
CA ARG A 141 12.69 20.08 9.88
C ARG A 141 13.58 18.99 10.47
N ARG A 142 13.02 18.05 11.24
CA ARG A 142 13.76 16.92 11.79
C ARG A 142 14.21 16.01 10.63
N ARG A 143 15.52 15.78 10.57
CA ARG A 143 16.14 15.05 9.46
C ARG A 143 16.12 13.56 9.71
N TYR A 144 16.12 12.80 8.62
CA TYR A 144 16.39 11.38 8.71
C TYR A 144 17.86 11.17 9.09
N THR A 145 18.11 10.25 10.02
CA THR A 145 19.45 9.80 10.39
C THR A 145 19.56 8.32 10.08
N GLU A 146 20.50 7.95 9.22
CA GLU A 146 20.81 6.54 8.96
C GLU A 146 21.24 5.88 10.28
N SER A 147 20.60 4.77 10.61
CA SER A 147 20.78 4.06 11.88
C SER A 147 21.23 2.62 11.62
N PRO A 148 22.07 2.03 12.50
CA PRO A 148 22.31 0.59 12.48
C PRO A 148 21.01 -0.21 12.56
N CYS A 149 21.05 -1.48 12.13
CA CYS A 149 19.88 -2.35 12.20
C CYS A 149 19.33 -2.41 13.64
N TRP A 150 18.00 -2.28 13.75
CA TRP A 150 17.24 -2.27 15.01
C TRP A 150 17.39 -1.00 15.88
N MET A 151 18.17 0.00 15.47
CA MET A 151 18.32 1.27 16.20
C MET A 151 17.50 2.42 15.59
N PHE A 152 16.56 2.12 14.69
CA PHE A 152 15.80 3.15 13.98
C PHE A 152 15.10 4.14 14.91
N PHE A 153 14.35 3.65 15.90
CA PHE A 153 13.61 4.52 16.83
C PHE A 153 14.53 5.28 17.78
N GLU A 154 15.71 4.76 18.12
CA GLU A 154 16.68 5.49 18.93
C GLU A 154 17.25 6.72 18.22
N CYS A 155 17.32 6.69 16.89
CA CYS A 155 17.87 7.78 16.09
C CYS A 155 16.81 8.69 15.47
N ASN A 156 15.57 8.21 15.33
CA ASN A 156 14.58 8.82 14.44
C ASN A 156 13.17 8.97 15.04
N ASP A 157 12.91 8.64 16.31
CA ASP A 157 11.57 8.70 16.92
C ASP A 157 10.79 10.01 16.65
N ASP A 158 11.38 11.15 16.99
CA ASP A 158 10.76 12.47 16.83
C ASP A 158 10.55 12.81 15.35
N GLY A 159 11.48 12.43 14.46
CA GLY A 159 11.34 12.65 13.02
C GLY A 159 10.27 11.73 12.40
N PHE A 160 10.25 10.47 12.82
CA PHE A 160 9.30 9.45 12.39
C PHE A 160 7.87 9.84 12.76
N PHE A 161 7.64 10.42 13.95
CA PHE A 161 6.33 10.98 14.32
C PHE A 161 5.81 11.97 13.26
N ASN A 162 6.63 12.91 12.81
CA ASN A 162 6.20 13.89 11.80
C ASN A 162 6.04 13.27 10.42
N ILE A 163 6.74 12.17 10.11
CA ILE A 163 6.51 11.40 8.89
C ILE A 163 5.17 10.68 8.93
N GLU A 164 4.75 10.12 10.06
CA GLU A 164 3.40 9.54 10.22
C GLU A 164 2.32 10.63 10.10
N VAL A 165 2.56 11.83 10.63
CA VAL A 165 1.68 12.99 10.39
C VAL A 165 1.66 13.37 8.91
N MET A 166 2.82 13.41 8.22
CA MET A 166 2.91 13.71 6.79
C MET A 166 2.10 12.70 5.96
N LYS A 167 2.29 11.40 6.20
CA LYS A 167 1.52 10.32 5.58
C LYS A 167 0.02 10.52 5.79
N THR A 168 -0.38 10.89 7.00
CA THR A 168 -1.78 11.21 7.30
C THR A 168 -2.27 12.38 6.42
N LEU A 169 -1.52 13.47 6.31
CA LEU A 169 -1.88 14.61 5.45
C LEU A 169 -2.01 14.20 3.97
N ILE A 170 -1.18 13.29 3.45
CA ILE A 170 -1.30 12.76 2.09
C ILE A 170 -2.64 12.02 1.90
N LEU A 171 -3.02 11.18 2.86
CA LEU A 171 -4.30 10.45 2.80
C LEU A 171 -5.48 11.42 2.75
N TYR A 172 -5.44 12.48 3.55
CA TYR A 172 -6.49 13.51 3.60
C TYR A 172 -6.45 14.49 2.42
N GLY A 173 -5.33 14.57 1.70
CA GLY A 173 -5.18 15.42 0.52
C GLY A 173 -4.82 16.87 0.83
N GLU A 174 -4.21 17.13 1.99
CA GLU A 174 -3.80 18.47 2.46
C GLU A 174 -2.50 18.94 1.79
N LEU A 175 -2.49 19.00 0.45
CA LEU A 175 -1.31 19.45 -0.31
C LEU A 175 -0.99 20.94 -0.11
N ASP A 176 -1.97 21.75 0.26
CA ASP A 176 -1.81 23.15 0.64
C ASP A 176 -0.94 23.32 1.89
N ILE A 177 -0.91 22.31 2.77
CA ILE A 177 -0.01 22.25 3.93
C ILE A 177 1.34 21.64 3.54
N ILE A 178 1.34 20.56 2.76
CA ILE A 178 2.58 19.82 2.43
C ILE A 178 3.49 20.61 1.48
N LEU A 179 2.94 21.27 0.46
CA LEU A 179 3.74 21.98 -0.55
C LEU A 179 4.59 23.13 0.02
N PRO A 180 4.10 23.97 0.96
CA PRO A 180 4.95 24.90 1.71
C PRO A 180 6.10 24.22 2.45
N LEU A 181 5.88 23.03 3.04
CA LEU A 181 6.94 22.28 3.71
C LEU A 181 8.02 21.84 2.71
N CYS A 182 7.61 21.33 1.54
CA CYS A 182 8.53 20.93 0.48
C CYS A 182 9.40 22.07 -0.06
N ALA A 183 8.93 23.31 0.04
CA ALA A 183 9.68 24.48 -0.41
C ALA A 183 10.78 24.92 0.57
N ASP A 184 10.78 24.40 1.80
CA ASP A 184 11.80 24.72 2.79
C ASP A 184 13.03 23.82 2.62
N PRO A 185 14.23 24.37 2.36
CA PRO A 185 15.43 23.57 2.13
C PRO A 185 15.94 22.81 3.36
N ARG A 186 15.40 23.09 4.56
CA ARG A 186 15.75 22.37 5.80
C ARG A 186 14.85 21.15 6.04
N VAL A 187 13.72 21.06 5.35
CA VAL A 187 12.81 19.92 5.42
C VAL A 187 13.38 18.77 4.60
N ASP A 188 13.54 17.61 5.24
CA ASP A 188 14.27 16.47 4.68
C ASP A 188 13.34 15.35 4.17
N LEU A 189 12.13 15.69 3.71
CA LEU A 189 11.14 14.70 3.26
C LEU A 189 11.66 13.79 2.14
N LYS A 190 12.61 14.26 1.32
CA LYS A 190 13.22 13.45 0.26
C LYS A 190 13.96 12.22 0.82
N SER A 191 14.71 12.37 1.91
CA SER A 191 15.44 11.25 2.53
C SER A 191 14.51 10.25 3.21
N TRP A 192 13.29 10.66 3.53
CA TRP A 192 12.25 9.81 4.09
C TRP A 192 11.42 9.02 3.05
N TRP A 193 11.75 9.10 1.76
CA TRP A 193 10.96 8.45 0.69
C TRP A 193 10.89 6.93 0.88
N GLU A 194 12.02 6.23 0.86
CA GLU A 194 12.11 4.76 0.91
C GLU A 194 13.03 4.38 2.09
N VAL A 195 12.45 4.27 3.29
CA VAL A 195 13.17 4.01 4.55
C VAL A 195 12.67 2.73 5.20
N SER A 196 13.58 1.99 5.84
CA SER A 196 13.33 0.76 6.59
C SER A 196 13.72 0.91 8.06
N VAL A 197 13.00 0.24 8.98
CA VAL A 197 13.42 0.14 10.39
C VAL A 197 14.72 -0.65 10.59
N CYS A 198 15.09 -1.51 9.62
CA CYS A 198 16.37 -2.20 9.58
C CYS A 198 16.73 -2.51 8.12
N GLY A 199 18.01 -2.38 7.74
CA GLY A 199 18.50 -2.71 6.40
C GLY A 199 18.38 -4.19 5.99
N CYS A 200 17.92 -5.07 6.89
CA CYS A 200 17.62 -6.48 6.61
C CYS A 200 16.19 -6.71 6.11
N VAL A 201 15.33 -5.69 6.14
CA VAL A 201 13.93 -5.79 5.66
C VAL A 201 13.70 -4.86 4.48
N GLU A 202 12.66 -5.14 3.69
CA GLU A 202 12.22 -4.17 2.67
C GLU A 202 11.77 -2.87 3.33
N PRO A 203 11.89 -1.72 2.64
CA PRO A 203 11.40 -0.43 3.12
C PRO A 203 9.94 -0.47 3.59
N ASP A 204 9.74 -0.13 4.86
CA ASP A 204 8.48 -0.33 5.60
C ASP A 204 8.01 0.91 6.38
N VAL A 205 8.84 1.96 6.46
CA VAL A 205 8.51 3.22 7.16
C VAL A 205 8.67 4.46 6.28
N GLY A 206 9.14 4.32 5.04
CA GLY A 206 9.13 5.41 4.06
C GLY A 206 7.72 5.91 3.71
N TRP A 207 7.60 7.13 3.21
CA TRP A 207 6.32 7.63 2.69
C TRP A 207 6.03 7.14 1.26
N ASP A 208 6.96 6.46 0.59
CA ASP A 208 6.74 5.71 -0.65
C ASP A 208 5.62 4.67 -0.51
N ALA A 209 5.46 4.08 0.68
CA ALA A 209 4.49 3.05 0.97
C ALA A 209 3.06 3.45 0.56
N ILE A 210 2.69 4.73 0.70
CA ILE A 210 1.38 5.24 0.25
C ILE A 210 1.22 5.06 -1.26
N CYS A 211 2.23 5.48 -2.03
CA CYS A 211 2.21 5.39 -3.48
C CYS A 211 2.31 3.92 -3.93
N ARG A 212 3.18 3.14 -3.30
CA ARG A 212 3.45 1.73 -3.64
C ARG A 212 2.21 0.86 -3.45
N LEU A 213 1.58 0.90 -2.27
CA LEU A 213 0.38 0.12 -1.99
C LEU A 213 -0.80 0.57 -2.87
N ALA A 214 -0.97 1.88 -3.08
CA ALA A 214 -1.97 2.41 -4.01
C ALA A 214 -1.75 1.89 -5.44
N LEU A 215 -0.50 1.89 -5.91
CA LEU A 215 -0.15 1.41 -7.25
C LEU A 215 -0.38 -0.09 -7.44
N GLU A 216 0.01 -0.92 -6.47
CA GLU A 216 -0.23 -2.38 -6.51
C GLU A 216 -1.73 -2.69 -6.61
N ALA A 217 -2.54 -2.13 -5.72
CA ALA A 217 -3.99 -2.31 -5.73
C ALA A 217 -4.61 -1.78 -7.03
N TYR A 218 -4.19 -0.59 -7.48
CA TYR A 218 -4.70 0.05 -8.68
C TYR A 218 -4.41 -0.76 -9.95
N ILE A 219 -3.19 -1.25 -10.13
CA ILE A 219 -2.83 -2.05 -11.31
C ILE A 219 -3.60 -3.37 -11.30
N VAL A 220 -3.61 -4.11 -10.20
CA VAL A 220 -4.25 -5.44 -10.18
C VAL A 220 -5.75 -5.32 -10.40
N LEU A 221 -6.45 -4.45 -9.69
CA LEU A 221 -7.90 -4.33 -9.82
C LEU A 221 -8.33 -3.89 -11.23
N ASN A 222 -7.58 -2.99 -11.88
CA ASN A 222 -7.86 -2.60 -13.27
C ASN A 222 -7.55 -3.71 -14.28
N VAL A 223 -6.44 -4.45 -14.09
CA VAL A 223 -6.12 -5.62 -14.93
C VAL A 223 -7.17 -6.69 -14.78
N MET A 224 -7.57 -7.02 -13.55
CA MET A 224 -8.62 -8.00 -13.26
C MET A 224 -9.95 -7.64 -13.91
N HIS A 225 -10.31 -6.35 -13.94
CA HIS A 225 -11.49 -5.88 -14.66
C HIS A 225 -11.41 -6.19 -16.17
N CYS A 226 -10.24 -6.22 -16.79
CA CYS A 226 -10.10 -6.56 -18.22
C CYS A 226 -10.41 -8.04 -18.50
N PHE A 227 -10.27 -8.92 -17.51
CA PHE A 227 -10.59 -10.34 -17.65
C PHE A 227 -12.06 -10.68 -17.39
N GLN A 228 -12.85 -9.78 -16.80
CA GLN A 228 -14.29 -9.99 -16.56
C GLN A 228 -15.07 -10.34 -17.84
N SER A 229 -14.71 -9.71 -18.97
CA SER A 229 -15.35 -9.99 -20.27
C SER A 229 -15.11 -11.40 -20.83
N THR A 230 -14.27 -12.22 -20.17
CA THR A 230 -13.98 -13.61 -20.57
C THR A 230 -14.63 -14.65 -19.66
N TRP A 231 -15.54 -14.25 -18.75
CA TRP A 231 -16.01 -15.08 -17.65
C TRP A 231 -17.40 -15.73 -17.87
N ASP A 232 -17.96 -15.71 -19.08
CA ASP A 232 -19.33 -16.20 -19.34
C ASP A 232 -19.46 -17.31 -20.40
N ASP A 233 -18.39 -17.78 -21.06
CA ASP A 233 -18.55 -18.71 -22.20
C ASP A 233 -18.70 -20.20 -21.83
N ASP A 234 -18.32 -20.63 -20.61
CA ASP A 234 -18.36 -22.04 -20.20
C ASP A 234 -19.21 -22.33 -18.94
N GLY A 235 -19.90 -21.32 -18.41
CA GLY A 235 -20.72 -21.43 -17.20
C GLY A 235 -19.93 -21.71 -15.91
N SER A 236 -18.60 -21.73 -15.96
CA SER A 236 -17.74 -21.82 -14.78
C SER A 236 -17.23 -20.43 -14.42
N SER A 237 -17.97 -19.74 -13.55
CA SER A 237 -17.51 -18.48 -12.96
C SER A 237 -16.17 -18.73 -12.27
N ILE A 238 -15.10 -18.18 -12.84
CA ILE A 238 -13.80 -18.21 -12.16
C ILE A 238 -13.91 -17.24 -10.99
N GLU A 239 -13.92 -17.79 -9.78
CA GLU A 239 -13.77 -17.02 -8.56
C GLU A 239 -12.40 -16.33 -8.56
N TYR A 240 -12.36 -15.05 -8.92
CA TYR A 240 -11.10 -14.31 -8.95
C TYR A 240 -10.44 -14.20 -7.57
N GLY A 241 -11.21 -14.43 -6.49
CA GLY A 241 -10.73 -14.58 -5.13
C GLY A 241 -9.68 -15.69 -4.97
N CYS A 242 -9.67 -16.66 -5.89
CA CYS A 242 -8.71 -17.77 -5.97
C CYS A 242 -7.50 -17.45 -6.85
N ILE A 243 -7.43 -16.26 -7.47
CA ILE A 243 -6.29 -15.89 -8.30
C ILE A 243 -5.15 -15.42 -7.39
N LYS A 244 -3.99 -16.03 -7.52
CA LYS A 244 -2.79 -15.76 -6.71
C LYS A 244 -2.47 -14.26 -6.62
N VAL A 245 -2.43 -13.54 -7.75
CA VAL A 245 -2.09 -12.12 -7.75
C VAL A 245 -3.10 -11.26 -6.98
N TYR A 246 -4.37 -11.67 -6.95
CA TYR A 246 -5.40 -10.98 -6.17
C TYR A 246 -5.20 -11.21 -4.67
N GLN A 247 -5.01 -12.46 -4.23
CA GLN A 247 -4.71 -12.76 -2.83
C GLN A 247 -3.42 -12.07 -2.36
N GLN A 248 -2.40 -12.05 -3.22
CA GLN A 248 -1.13 -11.38 -2.95
C GLN A 248 -1.32 -9.88 -2.71
N ILE A 249 -2.09 -9.15 -3.54
CA ILE A 249 -2.32 -7.71 -3.28
C ILE A 249 -3.19 -7.45 -2.06
N VAL A 250 -4.18 -8.32 -1.78
CA VAL A 250 -5.01 -8.16 -0.57
C VAL A 250 -4.09 -8.25 0.63
N ARG A 251 -3.22 -9.26 0.69
CA ARG A 251 -2.25 -9.38 1.78
C ARG A 251 -1.27 -8.21 1.78
N ASN A 252 -0.54 -7.94 0.70
CA ASN A 252 0.47 -6.87 0.65
C ASN A 252 -0.08 -5.51 1.11
N CYS A 253 -1.30 -5.15 0.70
CA CYS A 253 -1.89 -3.85 1.03
C CYS A 253 -2.51 -3.78 2.44
N THR A 254 -2.70 -4.92 3.11
CA THR A 254 -3.41 -4.97 4.41
C THR A 254 -2.59 -5.59 5.54
N THR A 255 -1.44 -6.19 5.23
CA THR A 255 -0.50 -6.74 6.20
C THR A 255 -0.16 -5.69 7.25
N SER A 256 -0.10 -6.12 8.50
CA SER A 256 0.49 -5.36 9.61
C SER A 256 1.85 -5.96 9.95
N GLY A 257 2.87 -5.12 10.08
CA GLY A 257 4.24 -5.55 10.34
C GLY A 257 4.72 -5.31 11.76
N TRP A 258 6.01 -5.55 11.95
CA TRP A 258 6.78 -4.95 13.05
C TRP A 258 6.97 -3.44 12.85
N SER A 259 6.91 -2.99 11.60
CA SER A 259 6.95 -1.57 11.30
C SER A 259 5.80 -0.86 12.01
N ALA A 260 6.17 0.11 12.83
CA ALA A 260 5.32 1.12 13.41
C ALA A 260 4.37 1.80 12.39
N SER A 261 4.73 1.83 11.10
CA SER A 261 3.98 2.56 10.07
C SER A 261 2.88 1.75 9.37
N ASP A 262 1.68 1.79 9.93
CA ASP A 262 0.49 1.13 9.35
C ASP A 262 -0.37 2.07 8.49
N ILE A 263 -0.13 3.39 8.53
CA ILE A 263 -1.05 4.41 7.99
C ILE A 263 -1.40 4.18 6.53
N ALA A 264 -0.39 3.83 5.71
CA ALA A 264 -0.57 3.59 4.27
C ALA A 264 -1.58 2.47 3.98
N THR A 265 -1.77 1.52 4.91
CA THR A 265 -2.67 0.37 4.73
C THR A 265 -4.13 0.69 5.07
N TYR A 266 -4.42 1.75 5.83
CA TYR A 266 -5.76 2.02 6.36
C TYR A 266 -6.86 2.08 5.28
N PRO A 267 -6.67 2.79 4.15
CA PRO A 267 -7.68 2.82 3.10
C PRO A 267 -7.91 1.44 2.47
N HIS A 268 -6.84 0.64 2.35
CA HIS A 268 -6.87 -0.70 1.77
C HIS A 268 -7.58 -1.68 2.71
N ARG A 269 -7.24 -1.68 4.00
CA ARG A 269 -7.90 -2.46 5.06
C ARG A 269 -9.39 -2.18 5.08
N GLN A 270 -9.79 -0.90 5.03
CA GLN A 270 -11.19 -0.50 5.02
C GLN A 270 -11.93 -0.94 3.73
N PHE A 271 -11.25 -0.88 2.58
CA PHE A 271 -11.81 -1.33 1.31
C PHE A 271 -12.00 -2.85 1.27
N PHE A 272 -10.94 -3.63 1.54
CA PHE A 272 -10.98 -5.09 1.52
C PHE A 272 -11.67 -5.71 2.74
N GLY A 273 -12.00 -4.92 3.77
CA GLY A 273 -12.60 -5.42 5.00
C GLY A 273 -11.64 -6.33 5.79
N ILE A 274 -10.35 -6.01 5.77
CA ILE A 274 -9.31 -6.76 6.48
C ILE A 274 -8.90 -5.97 7.71
N GLN A 275 -9.04 -6.58 8.89
CA GLN A 275 -8.61 -5.96 10.14
C GLN A 275 -7.08 -5.91 10.24
N LYS A 276 -6.59 -4.97 11.04
CA LYS A 276 -5.18 -4.98 11.45
C LYS A 276 -4.86 -6.30 12.16
N GLY A 277 -3.70 -6.87 11.89
CA GLY A 277 -3.27 -8.12 12.53
C GLY A 277 -3.83 -9.37 11.88
N GLN A 278 -4.74 -9.27 10.88
CA GLN A 278 -5.24 -10.42 10.13
C GLN A 278 -4.13 -11.12 9.34
N PHE A 279 -3.21 -10.33 8.76
CA PHE A 279 -2.00 -10.80 8.11
C PHE A 279 -0.78 -10.15 8.76
N THR A 280 0.26 -10.93 9.06
CA THR A 280 1.51 -10.46 9.68
C THR A 280 2.66 -10.43 8.68
N THR A 281 3.50 -9.39 8.75
CA THR A 281 4.70 -9.33 7.89
C THR A 281 5.72 -10.39 8.28
N ASN A 282 5.85 -10.62 9.60
CA ASN A 282 6.87 -11.50 10.15
C ASN A 282 6.31 -12.89 10.41
N TYR A 283 7.03 -13.90 9.93
CA TYR A 283 6.79 -15.32 10.22
C TYR A 283 5.31 -15.72 10.12
N PRO A 284 4.64 -15.51 8.97
CA PRO A 284 3.26 -15.93 8.81
C PRO A 284 3.15 -17.43 9.13
N GLU A 285 2.20 -17.80 9.99
CA GLU A 285 1.93 -19.19 10.34
C GLU A 285 0.50 -19.55 9.93
N PRO A 286 0.26 -20.78 9.43
CA PRO A 286 -1.09 -21.22 9.19
C PRO A 286 -1.82 -21.48 10.52
N TYR A 287 -3.04 -20.97 10.63
CA TYR A 287 -3.96 -21.26 11.72
C TYR A 287 -4.37 -22.74 11.70
N ASP A 288 -4.79 -23.24 10.53
CA ASP A 288 -5.04 -24.67 10.32
C ASP A 288 -3.74 -25.43 10.02
N LYS A 289 -3.03 -25.77 11.10
CA LYS A 289 -1.77 -26.54 11.04
C LYS A 289 -1.95 -27.97 10.54
N ALA A 290 -3.14 -28.56 10.68
CA ALA A 290 -3.40 -29.91 10.18
C ALA A 290 -3.39 -29.93 8.66
N ARG A 291 -3.98 -28.91 8.03
CA ARG A 291 -4.03 -28.78 6.58
C ARG A 291 -2.75 -28.20 5.98
N TRP A 292 -2.23 -27.11 6.54
CA TRP A 292 -1.16 -26.33 5.92
C TRP A 292 0.19 -26.43 6.64
N GLY A 293 0.30 -27.21 7.72
CA GLY A 293 1.53 -27.35 8.50
C GLY A 293 2.72 -27.89 7.70
N HIS A 294 2.46 -28.64 6.63
CA HIS A 294 3.49 -29.17 5.73
C HIS A 294 4.24 -28.09 4.94
N LEU A 295 3.70 -26.87 4.84
CA LEU A 295 4.36 -25.73 4.18
C LEU A 295 5.44 -25.08 5.04
N ARG A 296 5.57 -25.47 6.30
CA ARG A 296 6.60 -24.95 7.20
C ARG A 296 7.97 -25.46 6.79
N SER A 297 8.98 -24.61 6.90
CA SER A 297 10.36 -25.02 6.72
C SER A 297 10.79 -25.91 7.90
N ALA A 298 11.44 -27.03 7.63
CA ALA A 298 12.02 -27.87 8.69
C ALA A 298 13.21 -27.19 9.40
N ARG A 299 13.80 -26.14 8.79
CA ARG A 299 15.01 -25.47 9.31
C ARG A 299 14.73 -24.14 10.01
N CYS A 300 13.55 -23.56 9.83
CA CYS A 300 13.15 -22.28 10.40
C CYS A 300 11.64 -22.29 10.63
N SER A 301 11.15 -21.63 11.68
CA SER A 301 9.71 -21.51 11.97
C SER A 301 8.92 -20.68 10.93
N THR A 302 9.46 -20.46 9.73
CA THR A 302 8.85 -19.73 8.61
C THR A 302 8.15 -20.66 7.61
N LEU A 303 7.18 -20.12 6.88
CA LEU A 303 6.66 -20.76 5.68
C LEU A 303 7.72 -20.80 4.57
N GLN A 304 7.80 -21.94 3.86
CA GLN A 304 8.62 -22.06 2.64
C GLN A 304 8.09 -21.15 1.53
N TYR A 305 6.77 -21.02 1.43
CA TYR A 305 6.07 -20.06 0.58
C TYR A 305 4.65 -19.83 1.11
N TYR A 306 4.06 -18.69 0.77
CA TYR A 306 2.64 -18.43 1.03
C TYR A 306 1.78 -19.06 -0.07
N PRO A 307 0.75 -19.87 0.24
CA PRO A 307 0.00 -20.66 -0.75
C PRO A 307 -1.04 -19.85 -1.53
N TYR A 308 -0.65 -18.65 -2.01
CA TYR A 308 -1.53 -17.82 -2.81
C TYR A 308 -2.01 -18.56 -4.07
N GLY A 309 -3.31 -18.49 -4.32
CA GLY A 309 -3.98 -19.13 -5.46
C GLY A 309 -4.14 -20.65 -5.35
N LEU A 310 -3.86 -21.22 -4.18
CA LEU A 310 -4.14 -22.63 -3.83
C LEU A 310 -5.31 -22.76 -2.84
N MET A 311 -5.89 -21.62 -2.45
CA MET A 311 -6.93 -21.52 -1.44
C MET A 311 -8.12 -20.78 -2.03
N SER A 312 -9.33 -21.15 -1.59
CA SER A 312 -10.49 -20.26 -1.72
C SER A 312 -10.21 -18.93 -1.02
N PHE A 313 -10.94 -17.88 -1.39
CA PHE A 313 -10.74 -16.59 -0.75
C PHE A 313 -11.04 -16.62 0.77
N ASN A 314 -11.98 -17.45 1.20
CA ASN A 314 -12.33 -17.62 2.61
C ASN A 314 -11.22 -18.30 3.40
N GLU A 315 -10.63 -19.36 2.85
CA GLU A 315 -9.45 -20.01 3.44
C GLU A 315 -8.25 -19.05 3.49
N PHE A 316 -8.03 -18.27 2.42
CA PHE A 316 -6.98 -17.25 2.40
C PHE A 316 -7.17 -16.21 3.51
N ARG A 317 -8.37 -15.65 3.66
CA ARG A 317 -8.66 -14.69 4.73
C ARG A 317 -8.44 -15.28 6.12
N ALA A 318 -8.78 -16.55 6.31
CA ALA A 318 -8.62 -17.27 7.58
C ALA A 318 -7.24 -17.92 7.76
N PHE A 319 -6.29 -17.71 6.83
CA PHE A 319 -5.08 -18.50 6.78
C PHE A 319 -4.19 -18.30 8.01
N GLU A 320 -3.96 -17.07 8.45
CA GLU A 320 -3.08 -16.79 9.60
C GLU A 320 -3.83 -16.72 10.93
N LYS A 321 -5.10 -16.30 10.89
CA LYS A 321 -5.99 -16.16 12.04
C LYS A 321 -7.44 -16.41 11.62
N PRO A 322 -8.33 -16.83 12.55
CA PRO A 322 -9.76 -16.88 12.28
C PRO A 322 -10.25 -15.54 11.72
N PHE A 323 -11.03 -15.60 10.65
CA PHE A 323 -11.58 -14.39 10.05
C PHE A 323 -12.94 -14.07 10.68
N GLU A 324 -13.03 -12.95 11.37
CA GLU A 324 -14.27 -12.47 11.97
C GLU A 324 -15.08 -11.61 11.00
N TYR A 325 -16.40 -11.72 11.08
CA TYR A 325 -17.31 -10.92 10.26
C TYR A 325 -17.13 -9.42 10.52
N GLN A 326 -16.93 -8.65 9.46
CA GLN A 326 -16.84 -7.18 9.51
C GLN A 326 -18.15 -6.56 9.02
N ALA A 327 -18.80 -5.73 9.82
CA ALA A 327 -20.03 -5.05 9.41
C ALA A 327 -19.76 -3.93 8.39
N CYS A 328 -20.63 -3.79 7.38
CA CYS A 328 -20.70 -2.60 6.53
C CYS A 328 -21.76 -1.61 7.07
N ALA A 329 -21.82 -0.40 6.51
CA ALA A 329 -22.77 0.63 6.95
C ALA A 329 -24.25 0.18 6.82
N ASN A 330 -24.56 -0.67 5.83
CA ASN A 330 -25.90 -1.23 5.67
C ASN A 330 -26.22 -2.23 6.78
N ASP A 331 -25.24 -3.04 7.20
CA ASP A 331 -25.43 -4.00 8.30
C ASP A 331 -25.71 -3.26 9.60
N VAL A 332 -24.92 -2.22 9.92
CA VAL A 332 -25.14 -1.39 11.12
C VAL A 332 -26.53 -0.76 11.10
N SER A 333 -26.94 -0.23 9.94
CA SER A 333 -28.27 0.36 9.78
C SER A 333 -29.39 -0.68 9.92
N HIS A 334 -29.17 -1.89 9.39
CA HIS A 334 -30.12 -2.99 9.46
C HIS A 334 -30.27 -3.52 10.90
N VAL A 335 -29.17 -3.71 11.62
CA VAL A 335 -29.20 -4.11 13.04
C VAL A 335 -29.88 -3.05 13.88
N ARG A 336 -29.57 -1.75 13.68
CA ARG A 336 -30.27 -0.66 14.37
C ARG A 336 -31.77 -0.72 14.11
N TRP A 337 -32.17 -0.87 12.84
CA TRP A 337 -33.58 -0.99 12.47
C TRP A 337 -34.23 -2.21 13.15
N ALA A 338 -33.57 -3.37 13.15
CA ALA A 338 -34.06 -4.58 13.79
C ALA A 338 -34.24 -4.41 15.31
N LEU A 339 -33.31 -3.75 15.99
CA LEU A 339 -33.42 -3.39 17.41
C LEU A 339 -34.62 -2.47 17.66
N CYS A 340 -34.81 -1.46 16.81
CA CYS A 340 -35.96 -0.56 16.89
C CYS A 340 -37.29 -1.30 16.67
N GLN A 341 -37.35 -2.25 15.73
CA GLN A 341 -38.53 -3.10 15.52
C GLN A 341 -38.85 -4.00 16.71
N LYS A 342 -37.86 -4.28 17.58
CA LYS A 342 -38.06 -5.00 18.85
C LYS A 342 -38.48 -4.09 20.01
N GLY A 343 -38.76 -2.81 19.74
CA GLY A 343 -39.27 -1.86 20.72
C GLY A 343 -38.19 -1.02 21.43
N LEU A 344 -36.93 -1.11 21.00
CA LEU A 344 -35.87 -0.25 21.55
C LEU A 344 -35.92 1.15 20.90
N PRO A 345 -35.87 2.24 21.68
CA PRO A 345 -35.59 3.57 21.16
C PRO A 345 -34.27 3.60 20.38
N VAL A 346 -34.14 4.59 19.48
CA VAL A 346 -32.95 4.71 18.61
C VAL A 346 -31.69 4.99 19.44
N GLU A 347 -31.83 5.72 20.54
CA GLU A 347 -30.75 6.05 21.47
C GLU A 347 -30.20 4.78 22.13
N LEU A 348 -31.08 3.92 22.66
CA LEU A 348 -30.66 2.64 23.25
C LEU A 348 -30.10 1.69 22.21
N SER A 349 -30.65 1.69 20.99
CA SER A 349 -30.13 0.90 19.87
C SER A 349 -28.71 1.35 19.51
N ASN A 350 -28.45 2.66 19.46
CA ASN A 350 -27.11 3.20 19.22
C ASN A 350 -26.16 2.85 20.36
N CYS A 351 -26.58 2.95 21.63
CA CYS A 351 -25.77 2.54 22.78
C CYS A 351 -25.41 1.04 22.72
N ILE A 352 -26.34 0.17 22.32
CA ILE A 352 -26.06 -1.27 22.16
C ILE A 352 -25.03 -1.50 21.07
N LEU A 353 -25.19 -0.86 19.91
CA LEU A 353 -24.25 -0.96 18.79
C LEU A 353 -22.85 -0.45 19.20
N GLU A 354 -22.79 0.65 19.94
CA GLU A 354 -21.54 1.22 20.47
C GLU A 354 -20.88 0.28 21.49
N MET A 355 -21.64 -0.24 22.47
CA MET A 355 -21.14 -1.20 23.46
C MET A 355 -20.66 -2.50 22.82
N ALA A 356 -21.34 -2.97 21.78
CA ALA A 356 -20.93 -4.15 21.00
C ALA A 356 -19.79 -3.86 20.02
N SER A 357 -19.32 -2.62 19.92
CA SER A 357 -18.38 -2.16 18.90
C SER A 357 -18.84 -2.48 17.46
N TYR A 358 -20.15 -2.63 17.24
CA TYR A 358 -20.77 -2.99 15.97
C TYR A 358 -20.86 -1.77 15.06
N THR A 359 -19.70 -1.39 14.55
CA THR A 359 -19.49 -0.22 13.69
C THR A 359 -19.11 -0.66 12.28
N ALA A 360 -19.24 0.24 11.30
CA ALA A 360 -18.91 -0.08 9.92
C ALA A 360 -17.38 -0.22 9.75
N GLN A 361 -16.90 -1.45 9.63
CA GLN A 361 -15.49 -1.79 9.49
C GLN A 361 -15.08 -2.06 8.03
N ARG A 362 -16.03 -2.38 7.16
CA ARG A 362 -15.81 -2.59 5.71
C ARG A 362 -16.68 -1.67 4.85
N ARG A 363 -16.20 -1.35 3.63
CA ARG A 363 -16.98 -0.58 2.65
C ARG A 363 -17.81 -1.44 1.71
N LEU A 364 -17.27 -2.57 1.28
CA LEU A 364 -17.89 -3.42 0.25
C LEU A 364 -19.08 -4.19 0.82
N PRO A 365 -20.28 -4.11 0.21
CA PRO A 365 -21.41 -5.00 0.53
C PRO A 365 -21.10 -6.50 0.33
N PHE A 366 -20.39 -6.88 -0.73
CA PHE A 366 -19.90 -8.24 -0.97
C PHE A 366 -18.39 -8.28 -0.72
N PRO A 367 -17.90 -8.63 0.49
CA PRO A 367 -16.50 -8.42 0.86
C PRO A 367 -15.57 -9.42 0.17
N GLU A 368 -16.12 -10.59 -0.16
CA GLU A 368 -15.45 -11.66 -0.89
C GLU A 368 -15.29 -11.30 -2.37
N GLU A 369 -16.14 -10.38 -2.85
CA GLU A 369 -16.20 -10.04 -4.25
C GLU A 369 -16.13 -8.52 -4.55
N PRO A 370 -14.98 -7.83 -4.38
CA PRO A 370 -14.83 -6.40 -4.76
C PRO A 370 -15.25 -6.00 -6.19
N LEU A 371 -15.18 -6.93 -7.14
CA LEU A 371 -15.54 -6.76 -8.54
C LEU A 371 -17.01 -7.05 -8.82
N HIS A 372 -17.78 -7.51 -7.82
CA HIS A 372 -19.21 -7.76 -7.94
C HIS A 372 -19.95 -6.50 -8.41
N PRO A 373 -20.97 -6.60 -9.28
CA PRO A 373 -21.68 -5.43 -9.81
C PRO A 373 -22.23 -4.48 -8.74
N VAL A 374 -22.70 -5.01 -7.59
CA VAL A 374 -23.19 -4.21 -6.45
C VAL A 374 -22.07 -3.38 -5.80
N ASN A 375 -20.83 -3.85 -5.86
CA ASN A 375 -19.67 -3.16 -5.30
C ASN A 375 -19.09 -2.09 -6.23
N ARG A 376 -19.56 -2.00 -7.49
CA ARG A 376 -18.98 -1.16 -8.54
C ARG A 376 -18.78 0.29 -8.11
N HIS A 377 -19.75 0.88 -7.40
CA HIS A 377 -19.64 2.26 -6.92
C HIS A 377 -18.50 2.46 -5.92
N GLU A 378 -18.36 1.54 -4.97
CA GLU A 378 -17.27 1.60 -3.98
C GLU A 378 -15.91 1.25 -4.61
N LEU A 379 -15.88 0.32 -5.57
CA LEU A 379 -14.68 0.03 -6.37
C LEU A 379 -14.23 1.26 -7.17
N ASP A 380 -15.14 1.94 -7.87
CA ASP A 380 -14.83 3.13 -8.66
C ASP A 380 -14.29 4.27 -7.77
N LYS A 381 -14.88 4.48 -6.59
CA LYS A 381 -14.36 5.42 -5.58
C LYS A 381 -12.96 5.04 -5.10
N TYR A 382 -12.74 3.76 -4.81
CA TYR A 382 -11.47 3.27 -4.32
C TYR A 382 -10.36 3.39 -5.37
N LEU A 383 -10.61 3.01 -6.62
CA LEU A 383 -9.67 3.17 -7.73
C LEU A 383 -9.33 4.64 -7.98
N LYS A 384 -10.34 5.52 -7.93
CA LYS A 384 -10.13 6.97 -8.01
C LYS A 384 -9.24 7.46 -6.87
N TYR A 385 -9.47 6.98 -5.65
CA TYR A 385 -8.68 7.35 -4.48
C TYR A 385 -7.24 6.84 -4.58
N CYS A 386 -6.99 5.58 -4.97
CA CYS A 386 -5.64 5.07 -5.23
C CYS A 386 -4.92 5.91 -6.29
N TRP A 387 -5.61 6.28 -7.37
CA TRP A 387 -5.04 7.17 -8.39
C TRP A 387 -4.68 8.55 -7.82
N GLN A 388 -5.55 9.14 -6.99
CA GLN A 388 -5.26 10.41 -6.31
C GLN A 388 -4.05 10.30 -5.39
N LEU A 389 -3.86 9.19 -4.68
CA LEU A 389 -2.66 8.97 -3.85
C LEU A 389 -1.39 8.95 -4.70
N ILE A 390 -1.39 8.24 -5.82
CA ILE A 390 -0.25 8.21 -6.77
C ILE A 390 0.05 9.65 -7.26
N VAL A 391 -0.96 10.40 -7.68
CA VAL A 391 -0.82 11.79 -8.15
C VAL A 391 -0.31 12.72 -7.04
N ARG A 392 -0.81 12.61 -5.81
CA ARG A 392 -0.35 13.41 -4.65
C ARG A 392 1.12 13.13 -4.34
N CYS A 393 1.51 11.86 -4.24
CA CYS A 393 2.91 11.48 -4.01
C CYS A 393 3.83 11.99 -5.13
N THR A 394 3.36 11.92 -6.38
CA THR A 394 4.09 12.48 -7.54
C THR A 394 4.25 14.00 -7.42
N THR A 395 3.19 14.70 -7.05
CA THR A 395 3.18 16.16 -6.86
C THR A 395 4.16 16.58 -5.77
N ILE A 396 4.16 15.87 -4.64
CA ILE A 396 5.07 16.10 -3.52
C ILE A 396 6.52 15.82 -3.92
N GLY A 397 6.79 14.68 -4.57
CA GLY A 397 8.14 14.33 -5.00
C GLY A 397 8.71 15.34 -6.01
N GLN A 398 7.90 15.81 -6.96
CA GLN A 398 8.31 16.89 -7.87
C GLN A 398 8.61 18.19 -7.12
N ALA A 399 7.80 18.56 -6.13
CA ALA A 399 8.05 19.74 -5.29
C ALA A 399 9.36 19.61 -4.49
N LEU A 400 9.78 18.39 -4.13
CA LEU A 400 11.05 18.07 -3.48
C LEU A 400 12.24 17.93 -4.47
N GLY A 401 12.03 18.17 -5.76
CA GLY A 401 13.06 18.00 -6.79
C GLY A 401 13.49 16.53 -6.98
N MET A 402 12.56 15.60 -6.80
CA MET A 402 12.78 14.17 -7.09
C MET A 402 12.44 13.87 -8.55
N ASP A 403 13.18 12.95 -9.15
CA ASP A 403 12.86 12.40 -10.47
C ASP A 403 11.71 11.39 -10.36
N MET A 404 10.49 11.92 -10.25
CA MET A 404 9.29 11.09 -10.07
C MET A 404 8.95 10.27 -11.31
N GLU A 405 9.38 10.69 -12.51
CA GLU A 405 9.19 9.89 -13.72
C GLU A 405 10.00 8.59 -13.62
N HIS A 406 11.28 8.70 -13.26
CA HIS A 406 12.14 7.54 -13.05
C HIS A 406 11.68 6.66 -11.87
N LEU A 407 11.31 7.28 -10.74
CA LEU A 407 10.86 6.54 -9.57
C LEU A 407 9.57 5.76 -9.85
N LEU A 408 8.57 6.39 -10.48
CA LEU A 408 7.32 5.71 -10.83
C LEU A 408 7.55 4.62 -11.88
N ASP A 409 8.37 4.86 -12.89
CA ASP A 409 8.72 3.83 -13.89
C ASP A 409 9.30 2.57 -13.22
N ASN A 410 10.26 2.76 -12.30
CA ASN A 410 10.83 1.66 -11.52
C ASN A 410 9.77 0.97 -10.64
N MET A 411 8.90 1.72 -9.96
CA MET A 411 7.83 1.17 -9.12
C MET A 411 6.85 0.34 -9.95
N VAL A 412 6.42 0.82 -11.11
CA VAL A 412 5.50 0.11 -12.02
C VAL A 412 6.16 -1.17 -12.54
N LYS A 413 7.42 -1.11 -12.97
CA LYS A 413 8.16 -2.29 -13.45
C LYS A 413 8.31 -3.34 -12.33
N LYS A 414 8.72 -2.92 -11.14
CA LYS A 414 8.84 -3.80 -9.96
C LYS A 414 7.50 -4.40 -9.58
N CYS A 415 6.43 -3.61 -9.61
CA CYS A 415 5.05 -4.05 -9.38
C CYS A 415 4.63 -5.14 -10.39
N ILE A 416 4.77 -4.89 -11.70
CA ILE A 416 4.44 -5.88 -12.75
C ILE A 416 5.29 -7.15 -12.59
N GLN A 417 6.59 -7.01 -12.33
CA GLN A 417 7.49 -8.15 -12.16
C GLN A 417 7.12 -9.00 -10.93
N ASN A 418 6.84 -8.36 -9.79
CA ASN A 418 6.51 -9.03 -8.53
C ASN A 418 5.14 -9.73 -8.58
N LEU A 419 4.18 -9.15 -9.31
CA LEU A 419 2.81 -9.62 -9.38
C LEU A 419 2.59 -10.69 -10.47
N PHE A 420 3.22 -10.52 -11.63
CA PHE A 420 2.97 -11.36 -12.80
C PHE A 420 4.17 -12.21 -13.25
N GLY A 421 5.35 -11.99 -12.68
CA GLY A 421 6.54 -12.79 -12.98
C GLY A 421 6.42 -14.25 -12.54
N CYS A 422 7.09 -15.17 -13.26
CA CYS A 422 7.32 -16.52 -12.76
C CYS A 422 8.81 -16.71 -12.44
N ALA A 423 9.11 -17.36 -11.31
CA ALA A 423 10.49 -17.68 -10.91
C ALA A 423 11.21 -18.56 -11.94
N CYS A 424 10.48 -19.39 -12.70
CA CYS A 424 11.07 -20.18 -13.78
C CYS A 424 11.58 -19.35 -14.97
N ALA A 425 11.10 -18.12 -15.15
CA ALA A 425 11.57 -17.25 -16.22
C ALA A 425 13.01 -16.80 -15.96
N LYS A 426 13.36 -16.52 -14.69
CA LYS A 426 14.73 -16.16 -14.26
C LYS A 426 15.72 -17.32 -14.49
N LEU A 427 15.32 -18.55 -14.16
CA LEU A 427 16.14 -19.75 -14.43
C LEU A 427 16.32 -20.04 -15.93
N CYS A 428 15.33 -19.76 -16.77
CA CYS A 428 15.46 -19.96 -18.22
C CYS A 428 16.40 -18.93 -18.87
N GLU A 429 16.42 -17.67 -18.39
CA GLU A 429 17.39 -16.66 -18.86
C GLU A 429 18.82 -17.04 -18.44
N GLU A 430 19.04 -17.45 -17.19
CA GLU A 430 20.36 -17.90 -16.71
C GLU A 430 20.88 -19.18 -17.41
N ILE A 431 20.00 -20.06 -17.87
CA ILE A 431 20.37 -21.26 -18.64
C ILE A 431 20.65 -20.91 -20.11
N SER A 432 19.91 -19.96 -20.70
CA SER A 432 20.15 -19.47 -22.05
C SER A 432 21.49 -18.72 -22.15
N ASP A 433 21.80 -17.88 -21.16
CA ASP A 433 23.07 -17.14 -21.10
C ASP A 433 24.27 -18.09 -20.94
N ARG A 434 24.11 -19.21 -20.20
CA ARG A 434 25.14 -20.26 -20.08
C ARG A 434 25.29 -21.12 -21.35
N GLN A 435 24.25 -21.23 -22.16
CA GLN A 435 24.32 -21.94 -23.45
C GLN A 435 24.97 -21.09 -24.55
N GLU A 436 24.85 -19.76 -24.47
CA GLU A 436 25.59 -18.85 -25.36
C GLU A 436 27.08 -18.72 -24.99
N GLU A 437 27.43 -18.78 -23.69
CA GLU A 437 28.83 -18.81 -23.25
C GLU A 437 29.56 -20.12 -23.62
N THR A 438 28.85 -21.25 -23.67
CA THR A 438 29.44 -22.57 -24.01
C THR A 438 29.54 -22.86 -25.51
N HIS A 439 29.04 -21.96 -26.36
CA HIS A 439 29.22 -22.03 -27.82
C HIS A 439 30.13 -20.93 -28.40
N GLY A 440 30.76 -20.12 -27.54
CA GLY A 440 31.65 -19.01 -27.92
C GLY A 440 33.15 -19.23 -27.66
N GLU A 441 33.59 -20.37 -27.11
CA GLU A 441 35.03 -20.62 -26.88
C GLU A 441 35.68 -21.31 -28.08
N GLY A 442 36.03 -20.49 -29.07
CA GLY A 442 36.94 -20.83 -30.16
C GLY A 442 37.68 -19.60 -30.67
N ASN A 443 38.92 -19.41 -30.19
CA ASN A 443 39.97 -18.46 -30.63
C ASN A 443 39.72 -16.95 -30.45
N ASN A 444 40.38 -16.33 -29.45
CA ASN A 444 41.60 -15.52 -29.64
C ASN A 444 41.93 -14.67 -28.40
N ASP A 445 43.23 -14.50 -28.18
CA ASP A 445 43.88 -13.68 -27.16
C ASP A 445 43.46 -12.19 -27.16
N GLY A 446 43.42 -11.59 -25.97
CA GLY A 446 43.59 -10.14 -25.78
C GLY A 446 42.52 -9.43 -24.92
N GLU A 447 42.97 -8.86 -23.80
CA GLU A 447 42.37 -7.78 -23.00
C GLU A 447 41.07 -8.03 -22.19
N ARG A 448 41.24 -7.97 -20.86
CA ARG A 448 40.17 -7.77 -19.86
C ARG A 448 39.44 -6.45 -20.10
N THR A 449 38.13 -6.48 -20.36
CA THR A 449 37.19 -5.37 -20.06
C THR A 449 35.76 -5.88 -19.76
N ILE A 450 35.32 -5.69 -18.50
CA ILE A 450 34.02 -5.23 -17.94
C ILE A 450 32.67 -5.48 -18.70
N ARG A 451 31.76 -6.20 -18.00
CA ARG A 451 30.27 -6.14 -17.88
C ARG A 451 29.35 -6.47 -19.08
N GLY A 452 28.46 -7.46 -18.84
CA GLY A 452 27.10 -7.52 -19.38
C GLY A 452 26.05 -7.40 -18.25
N ARG A 453 25.44 -6.22 -18.11
CA ARG A 453 24.24 -5.95 -17.29
C ARG A 453 23.10 -5.77 -18.27
N LEU A 454 21.90 -6.26 -17.95
CA LEU A 454 20.65 -5.96 -18.66
C LEU A 454 20.57 -4.46 -19.02
N VAL A 455 20.76 -4.16 -20.30
CA VAL A 455 20.59 -2.82 -20.86
C VAL A 455 19.12 -2.66 -21.24
N PHE A 456 18.36 -1.98 -20.39
CA PHE A 456 17.23 -1.19 -20.89
C PHE A 456 17.84 -0.06 -21.73
N LYS A 457 17.61 -0.08 -23.04
CA LYS A 457 18.04 1.01 -23.92
C LYS A 457 17.33 2.31 -23.50
N LYS A 458 18.14 3.35 -23.35
CA LYS A 458 17.79 4.74 -23.03
C LYS A 458 16.73 5.32 -23.97
#